data_AF-A0AAV5EF79-F1
#
_entry.id   AF-A0AAV5EF79-F1
#
_cell.length_a   1.000
_cell.length_b   1.000
_cell.length_c   1.000
_cell.angle_alpha   90.00
_cell.angle_beta   90.00
_cell.angle_gamma   90.00
#
_symmetry.space_group_name_H-M   'P 1'
#
loop_
_entity.id
_entity.type
_entity.pdbx_description
1 polymer ?
#
loop_
_entity_poly.entity_id
_entity_poly.type
_entity_poly.pdbx_seq_one_letter_code
_entity_poly.pdbx_strand_id
1 'polypeptide(L)'
;MDLLLLRRRALTVALFLLTAGSSRAAATTVDGITAIYNFGDSISDTGNFIRESPAGLLQYVAKLPYGMDMNGPTGRCSDGLLMIVH
;
A
#
# COMPACT_ATOMS: atom_id res chain seq x y z
N MET A 1 -10.35 17.90 39.19
CA MET A 1 -10.27 17.56 37.75
C MET A 1 -11.08 16.30 37.55
N ASP A 2 -12.37 16.47 37.27
CA ASP A 2 -13.38 15.44 37.53
C ASP A 2 -13.29 14.24 36.59
N LEU A 3 -13.42 13.05 37.16
CA LEU A 3 -13.44 11.76 36.45
C LEU A 3 -14.49 11.73 35.31
N LEU A 4 -15.55 12.52 35.45
CA LEU A 4 -16.59 12.71 34.44
C LEU A 4 -16.07 13.38 33.16
N LEU A 5 -15.16 14.34 33.28
CA LEU A 5 -14.59 15.07 32.15
C LEU A 5 -13.63 14.18 31.35
N LEU A 6 -12.88 13.32 32.04
CA LEU A 6 -11.97 12.35 31.41
C LEU A 6 -12.75 11.29 30.61
N ARG A 7 -13.87 10.76 31.16
CA ARG A 7 -14.74 9.81 30.45
C ARG A 7 -15.38 10.42 29.20
N ARG A 8 -15.82 11.69 29.28
CA ARG A 8 -16.39 12.40 28.12
C ARG A 8 -15.39 12.54 26.99
N ARG A 9 -14.14 12.95 27.28
CA ARG A 9 -13.06 13.07 26.29
C ARG A 9 -12.70 11.73 25.67
N ALA A 10 -12.59 10.68 26.47
CA ALA A 10 -12.31 9.33 25.97
C ALA A 10 -13.42 8.84 25.02
N LEU A 11 -14.69 9.13 25.32
CA LEU A 11 -15.82 8.79 24.47
C LEU A 11 -15.81 9.58 23.15
N THR A 12 -15.48 10.88 23.17
CA THR A 12 -15.36 11.67 21.94
C THR A 12 -14.23 11.17 21.04
N VAL A 13 -13.09 10.80 21.62
CA VAL A 13 -11.97 10.22 20.87
C VAL A 13 -12.34 8.85 20.28
N ALA A 14 -12.99 7.99 21.06
CA ALA A 14 -13.45 6.69 20.57
C ALA A 14 -14.47 6.83 19.43
N LEU A 15 -15.41 7.77 19.52
CA LEU A 15 -16.39 8.05 18.48
C LEU A 15 -15.73 8.59 17.20
N PHE A 16 -14.77 9.51 17.33
CA PHE A 16 -14.02 10.05 16.19
C PHE A 16 -13.22 8.96 15.45
N LEU A 17 -12.58 8.06 16.20
CA LEU A 17 -11.84 6.92 15.64
C LEU A 17 -12.77 5.91 14.93
N LEU A 18 -14.00 5.71 15.42
CA LEU A 18 -14.99 4.86 14.75
C LEU A 18 -15.47 5.45 13.41
N THR A 19 -15.59 6.78 13.31
CA THR A 19 -16.07 7.45 12.09
C THR A 19 -14.98 7.69 11.03
N ALA A 20 -13.71 7.65 11.42
CA ALA A 20 -12.57 7.81 10.52
C ALA A 20 -12.20 6.51 9.75
N GLY A 21 -12.91 5.41 10.01
CA GLY A 21 -12.63 4.10 9.45
C GLY A 21 -13.13 3.92 8.01
N SER A 22 -12.21 4.06 7.06
CA SER A 22 -12.20 3.39 5.75
C SER A 22 -13.24 3.83 4.72
N SER A 23 -12.98 4.96 4.06
CA SER A 23 -13.43 5.19 2.69
C SER A 23 -12.70 4.21 1.75
N ARG A 24 -13.36 3.09 1.44
CA ARG A 24 -12.86 2.11 0.47
C ARG A 24 -13.02 2.72 -0.92
N ALA A 25 -11.90 3.14 -1.53
CA ALA A 25 -11.91 3.68 -2.88
C ALA A 25 -12.59 2.66 -3.81
N ALA A 26 -13.73 3.05 -4.39
CA ALA A 26 -14.42 2.21 -5.36
C ALA A 26 -13.51 2.12 -6.59
N ALA A 27 -13.15 0.89 -6.97
CA ALA A 27 -12.36 0.67 -8.18
C ALA A 27 -13.17 1.20 -9.37
N THR A 28 -12.64 2.23 -10.03
CA THR A 28 -13.24 2.80 -11.23
C THR A 28 -13.05 1.80 -12.36
N THR A 29 -14.14 1.16 -12.80
CA THR A 29 -14.12 0.34 -14.00
C THR A 29 -14.08 1.26 -15.21
N VAL A 30 -12.97 1.25 -15.94
CA VAL A 30 -12.94 1.78 -17.31
C VAL A 30 -13.46 0.66 -18.22
N ASP A 31 -14.50 0.93 -18.99
CA ASP A 31 -15.02 0.08 -20.06
C ASP A 31 -15.44 -1.35 -19.69
N GLY A 32 -15.83 -1.58 -18.43
CA GLY A 32 -16.30 -2.89 -17.97
C GLY A 32 -15.21 -3.94 -17.76
N ILE A 33 -13.93 -3.56 -17.83
CA ILE A 33 -12.82 -4.42 -17.39
C ILE A 33 -12.87 -4.52 -15.87
N THR A 34 -13.05 -5.74 -15.36
CA THR A 34 -13.16 -6.01 -13.91
C THR A 34 -11.90 -6.63 -13.31
N ALA A 35 -11.00 -7.16 -14.13
CA ALA A 35 -9.74 -7.75 -13.71
C ALA A 35 -8.68 -7.73 -14.82
N ILE A 36 -7.41 -7.65 -14.43
CA ILE A 36 -6.25 -7.78 -15.30
C ILE A 36 -5.35 -8.87 -14.70
N TYR A 37 -4.96 -9.85 -15.51
CA TYR A 37 -3.98 -10.88 -15.12
C TYR A 37 -2.67 -10.58 -15.85
N ASN A 38 -1.61 -10.29 -15.10
CA ASN A 38 -0.30 -9.95 -15.64
C ASN A 38 0.68 -11.13 -15.48
N PHE A 39 1.38 -11.43 -16.57
CA PHE A 39 2.51 -12.36 -16.58
C PHE A 39 3.70 -11.61 -17.17
N GLY A 40 4.90 -11.92 -16.69
CA GLY A 40 6.12 -11.31 -17.20
C GLY A 40 7.27 -11.41 -16.22
N ASP A 41 8.15 -10.42 -16.32
CA ASP A 41 9.36 -10.29 -15.52
C ASP A 41 9.30 -9.03 -14.63
N SER A 42 10.48 -8.53 -14.25
CA SER A 42 10.67 -7.36 -13.39
C SER A 42 9.93 -6.10 -13.82
N ILE A 43 9.61 -5.92 -15.10
CA ILE A 43 8.89 -4.73 -15.59
C ILE A 43 7.40 -4.78 -15.22
N SER A 44 6.87 -5.99 -15.05
CA SER A 44 5.46 -6.23 -14.72
C SER A 44 5.24 -6.64 -13.26
N ASP A 45 6.31 -6.99 -12.55
CA ASP A 45 6.20 -7.52 -11.20
C ASP A 45 5.92 -6.43 -10.16
N THR A 46 4.75 -6.51 -9.55
CA THR A 46 4.30 -5.58 -8.50
C THR A 46 4.77 -5.95 -7.09
N GLY A 47 5.58 -6.99 -6.93
CA GLY A 47 6.23 -7.35 -5.65
C GLY A 47 6.33 -8.85 -5.36
N ASN A 48 6.05 -9.73 -6.33
CA ASN A 48 6.20 -11.18 -6.19
C ASN A 48 7.67 -11.55 -5.94
N PHE A 49 8.61 -10.87 -6.58
CA PHE A 49 10.04 -11.15 -6.46
C PHE A 49 10.55 -11.04 -5.01
N ILE A 50 10.08 -10.04 -4.24
CA ILE A 50 10.40 -9.94 -2.81
C ILE A 50 9.78 -11.08 -1.99
N ARG A 51 8.58 -11.53 -2.35
CA ARG A 51 7.83 -12.53 -1.58
C ARG A 51 8.34 -13.95 -1.82
N GLU A 52 8.79 -14.22 -3.04
CA GLU A 52 9.23 -15.54 -3.48
C GLU A 52 10.72 -15.80 -3.16
N SER A 53 11.49 -14.76 -2.84
CA SER A 53 12.91 -14.91 -2.49
C SER A 53 13.17 -14.66 -1.00
N PRO A 54 13.23 -15.72 -0.17
CA PRO A 54 13.56 -15.59 1.24
C PRO A 54 15.08 -15.46 1.40
N ALA A 55 15.52 -14.23 1.66
CA ALA A 55 16.86 -13.83 2.14
C ALA A 55 18.07 -14.09 1.23
N GLY A 56 18.77 -13.00 0.88
CA GLY A 56 20.06 -13.01 0.18
C GLY A 56 19.96 -12.71 -1.31
N LEU A 57 20.91 -11.92 -1.82
CA LEU A 57 21.05 -11.37 -3.19
C LEU A 57 19.85 -10.59 -3.78
N LEU A 58 18.61 -11.06 -3.65
CA LEU A 58 17.42 -10.52 -4.33
C LEU A 58 16.69 -9.41 -3.55
N GLN A 59 17.22 -8.98 -2.40
CA GLN A 59 16.73 -7.81 -1.66
C GLN A 59 17.13 -6.46 -2.29
N TYR A 60 17.80 -6.45 -3.45
CA TYR A 60 18.22 -5.19 -4.05
C TYR A 60 17.01 -4.31 -4.43
N VAL A 61 15.87 -4.91 -4.82
CA VAL A 61 14.61 -4.19 -5.07
C VAL A 61 13.94 -3.65 -3.79
N ALA A 62 14.39 -4.14 -2.62
CA ALA A 62 14.00 -3.65 -1.30
C ALA A 62 14.91 -2.49 -0.81
N LYS A 63 15.78 -1.98 -1.68
CA LYS A 63 16.74 -0.93 -1.39
C LYS A 63 16.67 0.15 -2.47
N LEU A 64 17.12 1.35 -2.11
CA LEU A 64 17.34 2.43 -3.06
C LEU A 64 18.33 1.98 -4.16
N PRO A 65 18.18 2.46 -5.41
CA PRO A 65 17.31 3.56 -5.82
C PRO A 65 15.82 3.20 -5.93
N TYR A 66 15.47 1.91 -5.99
CA TYR A 66 14.09 1.47 -6.17
C TYR A 66 13.14 2.02 -5.11
N GLY A 67 12.06 2.66 -5.57
CA GLY A 67 11.11 3.41 -4.77
C GLY A 67 11.53 4.80 -4.29
N MET A 68 12.62 5.38 -4.82
CA MET A 68 13.06 6.74 -4.42
C MET A 68 11.96 7.79 -4.63
N ASP A 69 11.22 7.72 -5.74
CA ASP A 69 10.11 8.64 -6.03
C ASP A 69 8.79 8.21 -5.37
N MET A 70 8.80 7.15 -4.56
CA MET A 70 7.63 6.51 -3.95
C MET A 70 7.75 6.30 -2.43
N ASN A 71 8.17 7.33 -1.69
CA ASN A 71 8.25 7.31 -0.22
C ASN A 71 9.10 6.16 0.37
N GLY A 72 9.98 5.54 -0.42
CA GLY A 72 10.88 4.48 0.01
C GLY A 72 10.72 3.17 -0.79
N PRO A 73 11.53 2.14 -0.46
CA PRO A 73 11.57 0.91 -1.26
C PRO A 73 10.22 0.23 -1.38
N THR A 74 9.80 0.02 -2.63
CA THR A 74 8.48 -0.55 -2.96
C THR A 74 8.52 -2.05 -3.20
N GLY A 75 9.73 -2.60 -3.40
CA GLY A 75 9.91 -3.99 -3.80
C GLY A 75 9.72 -4.27 -5.29
N ARG A 76 9.71 -3.21 -6.10
CA ARG A 76 9.61 -3.26 -7.55
C ARG A 76 10.93 -2.87 -8.18
N CYS A 77 11.22 -3.34 -9.39
CA CYS A 77 12.39 -2.92 -10.15
C CYS A 77 12.20 -1.52 -10.80
N SER A 78 11.63 -0.54 -10.07
CA SER A 78 11.45 0.84 -10.53
C SER A 78 11.47 1.83 -9.35
N ASP A 79 11.81 3.07 -9.64
CA ASP A 79 11.76 4.19 -8.68
C ASP A 79 10.34 4.77 -8.57
N GLY A 80 9.46 4.44 -9.52
CA GLY A 80 8.05 4.84 -9.61
C GLY A 80 7.06 3.68 -9.78
N LEU A 81 5.83 4.00 -10.21
CA LEU A 81 4.81 3.00 -10.53
C LEU A 81 5.15 2.26 -11.83
N LEU A 82 4.78 0.98 -11.90
CA LEU A 82 4.88 0.19 -13.13
C LEU A 82 3.64 0.43 -14.01
N MET A 83 3.81 0.30 -15.33
CA MET A 83 2.74 0.50 -16.32
C MET A 83 1.47 -0.33 -16.04
N ILE A 84 1.62 -1.49 -15.40
CA ILE A 84 0.55 -2.45 -15.16
C ILE A 84 -0.25 -2.17 -13.87
N VAL A 85 0.12 -1.15 -13.10
CA VAL A 85 -0.51 -0.82 -11.81
C VAL A 85 -1.72 0.07 -12.07
N HIS A 86 -2.90 -0.38 -11.65
CA HIS A 86 -4.16 0.37 -11.67
C HIS A 86 -4.59 0.70 -10.24
#